data_AF-A0A6B9KEH3-F1
#
_entry.id   AF-A0A6B9KEH3-F1
#
_cell.length_a   1.000
_cell.length_b   1.000
_cell.length_c   1.000
_cell.angle_alpha   90.00
_cell.angle_beta   90.00
_cell.angle_gamma   90.00
#
_symmetry.space_group_name_H-M   'P 1'
#
loop_
_entity.id
_entity.type
_entity.pdbx_description
1 polymer ?
#
loop_
_entity_poly.entity_id
_entity_poly.type
_entity_poly.pdbx_seq_one_letter_code
_entity_poly.pdbx_strand_id
1 'polypeptide(L)'
;LVYPATYRPDFFGKIKDRKGELFYYMHQQMCARYDCDRLSVGLQRMLPFQNFEDTLEGYSAHLSSLISGKNYASRPAGMTLRDVKEVDVQDMERWRERILSAIHTGQVIDQNGVEISLDEERGLDILGALIESSYESVNKGFYGTLHNWGHVMIAKMHDPDGRFKENPGVMDDTSTALRDPIFYRYHRWMDNIFQEYKSRLPNYTR
;
A
#
# COMPACT_ATOMS: atom_id res chain seq x y z
N LEU A 1 -2.30 18.14 -4.23
CA LEU A 1 -2.67 16.82 -3.66
C LEU A 1 -4.05 16.94 -3.02
N VAL A 2 -5.00 16.04 -3.32
CA VAL A 2 -6.42 16.19 -2.94
C VAL A 2 -6.84 15.35 -1.73
N TYR A 3 -6.27 14.16 -1.57
CA TYR A 3 -6.56 13.19 -0.52
C TYR A 3 -5.27 12.78 0.21
N PRO A 4 -4.74 13.63 1.11
CA PRO A 4 -3.53 13.29 1.85
C PRO A 4 -3.83 12.29 2.98
N ALA A 5 -2.96 11.29 3.18
CA ALA A 5 -3.08 10.34 4.29
C ALA A 5 -3.09 11.03 5.67
N THR A 6 -2.44 12.18 5.80
CA THR A 6 -2.38 12.99 7.04
C THR A 6 -3.55 13.96 7.20
N TYR A 7 -4.58 13.88 6.35
CA TYR A 7 -5.74 14.76 6.42
C TYR A 7 -6.45 14.64 7.78
N ARG A 8 -6.72 15.79 8.41
CA ARG A 8 -7.36 15.88 9.73
C ARG A 8 -8.72 16.56 9.62
N PRO A 9 -9.84 15.80 9.56
CA PRO A 9 -11.17 16.39 9.43
C PRO A 9 -11.51 17.37 10.56
N ASP A 10 -11.04 17.08 11.77
CA ASP A 10 -11.17 17.90 12.98
C ASP A 10 -10.49 19.26 12.86
N PHE A 11 -9.30 19.30 12.24
CA PHE A 11 -8.56 20.54 12.05
C PHE A 11 -9.13 21.40 10.92
N PHE A 12 -9.51 20.78 9.79
CA PHE A 12 -10.01 21.50 8.62
C PHE A 12 -11.52 21.80 8.67
N GLY A 13 -12.25 21.22 9.63
CA GLY A 13 -13.70 21.36 9.76
C GLY A 13 -14.49 20.80 8.56
N LYS A 14 -13.86 19.92 7.75
CA LYS A 14 -14.44 19.32 6.55
C LYS A 14 -14.00 17.86 6.44
N ILE A 15 -14.92 16.99 6.05
CA ILE A 15 -14.65 15.56 5.83
C ILE A 15 -14.29 15.34 4.35
N LYS A 16 -13.37 14.41 4.09
CA LYS A 16 -13.12 13.89 2.74
C LYS A 16 -13.99 12.66 2.57
N ASP A 17 -15.16 12.85 1.98
CA ASP A 17 -16.14 11.78 1.81
C ASP A 17 -15.52 10.57 1.09
N ARG A 18 -15.69 9.38 1.70
CA ARG A 18 -15.23 8.08 1.20
C ARG A 18 -13.76 8.04 0.77
N LYS A 19 -12.88 8.73 1.52
CA LYS A 19 -11.44 8.83 1.18
C LYS A 19 -10.77 7.46 1.09
N GLY A 20 -11.01 6.58 2.06
CA GLY A 20 -10.42 5.24 2.10
C GLY A 20 -10.92 4.38 0.94
N GLU A 21 -12.22 4.48 0.61
CA GLU A 21 -12.75 3.75 -0.54
C GLU A 21 -12.20 4.28 -1.86
N LEU A 22 -12.05 5.60 -2.01
CA LEU A 22 -11.44 6.19 -3.20
C LEU A 22 -9.95 5.82 -3.31
N PHE A 23 -9.23 5.72 -2.18
CA PHE A 23 -7.87 5.18 -2.16
C PHE A 23 -7.84 3.78 -2.77
N TYR A 24 -8.74 2.88 -2.33
CA TYR A 24 -8.87 1.55 -2.92
C TYR A 24 -9.14 1.62 -4.42
N TYR A 25 -10.20 2.33 -4.82
CA TYR A 25 -10.67 2.34 -6.20
C TYR A 25 -9.64 2.94 -7.17
N MET A 26 -8.95 4.00 -6.75
CA MET A 26 -7.93 4.66 -7.58
C MET A 26 -6.75 3.72 -7.87
N HIS A 27 -6.22 3.05 -6.84
CA HIS A 27 -5.12 2.09 -7.00
C HIS A 27 -5.54 0.82 -7.75
N GLN A 28 -6.77 0.36 -7.54
CA GLN A 28 -7.35 -0.73 -8.33
C GLN A 28 -7.40 -0.38 -9.82
N GLN A 29 -7.85 0.83 -10.17
CA GLN A 29 -7.92 1.28 -11.56
C GLN A 29 -6.53 1.42 -12.20
N MET A 30 -5.52 1.85 -11.45
CA MET A 30 -4.14 1.88 -11.95
C MET A 30 -3.63 0.47 -12.28
N CYS A 31 -3.88 -0.51 -11.41
CA CYS A 31 -3.52 -1.91 -11.66
C CYS A 31 -4.27 -2.49 -12.87
N ALA A 32 -5.57 -2.21 -12.99
CA ALA A 32 -6.39 -2.70 -14.10
C ALA A 32 -5.90 -2.14 -15.46
N ARG A 33 -5.57 -0.85 -15.52
CA ARG A 33 -5.02 -0.21 -16.73
C ARG A 33 -3.67 -0.80 -17.10
N TYR A 34 -2.79 -0.99 -16.11
CA TYR A 34 -1.49 -1.61 -16.34
C TYR A 34 -1.61 -3.05 -16.86
N ASP A 35 -2.54 -3.85 -16.33
CA ASP A 35 -2.82 -5.19 -16.85
C ASP A 35 -3.32 -5.14 -18.31
N CYS A 36 -4.16 -4.18 -18.68
CA CYS A 36 -4.59 -3.98 -20.07
C CYS A 36 -3.41 -3.66 -21.00
N ASP A 37 -2.49 -2.80 -20.56
CA ASP A 37 -1.29 -2.45 -21.34
C ASP A 37 -0.39 -3.68 -21.53
N ARG A 38 -0.19 -4.47 -20.47
CA ARG A 38 0.57 -5.74 -20.54
C ARG A 38 -0.03 -6.71 -21.54
N LEU A 39 -1.35 -6.93 -21.47
CA LEU A 39 -2.05 -7.81 -22.41
C LEU A 39 -1.96 -7.30 -23.85
N SER A 40 -2.00 -5.97 -24.05
CA SER A 40 -1.88 -5.35 -25.38
C SER A 40 -0.53 -5.61 -26.06
N VAL A 41 0.53 -5.84 -25.27
CA VAL A 41 1.87 -6.21 -25.76
C VAL A 41 2.18 -7.71 -25.62
N GLY A 42 1.17 -8.55 -25.40
CA GLY A 42 1.31 -10.00 -25.31
C GLY A 42 1.96 -10.51 -24.02
N LEU A 43 2.05 -9.68 -22.99
CA LEU A 43 2.52 -10.09 -21.67
C LEU A 43 1.36 -10.64 -20.84
N GLN A 44 1.66 -11.61 -19.98
CA GLN A 44 0.75 -12.05 -18.93
C GLN A 44 0.42 -10.90 -17.97
N ARG A 45 -0.78 -10.92 -17.38
CA ARG A 45 -1.15 -10.06 -16.25
C ARG A 45 -0.09 -10.13 -15.16
N MET A 46 0.07 -9.06 -14.41
CA MET A 46 1.10 -9.01 -13.37
C MET A 46 0.80 -10.07 -12.29
N LEU A 47 1.79 -10.41 -11.46
CA LEU A 47 1.64 -11.31 -10.30
C LEU A 47 1.81 -10.53 -8.98
N PRO A 48 0.94 -10.73 -7.98
CA PRO A 48 0.96 -9.96 -6.74
C PRO A 48 2.22 -10.26 -5.91
N PHE A 49 2.72 -9.26 -5.19
CA PHE A 49 3.83 -9.42 -4.25
C PHE A 49 3.29 -9.71 -2.84
N GLN A 50 2.93 -10.97 -2.60
CA GLN A 50 2.29 -11.42 -1.35
C GLN A 50 3.26 -12.06 -0.34
N ASN A 51 4.38 -12.61 -0.83
CA ASN A 51 5.42 -13.23 -0.02
C ASN A 51 6.62 -12.28 0.08
N PHE A 52 6.96 -11.84 1.29
CA PHE A 52 8.06 -10.89 1.50
C PHE A 52 9.45 -11.51 1.37
N GLU A 53 9.53 -12.84 1.35
CA GLU A 53 10.76 -13.58 1.08
C GLU A 53 11.10 -13.65 -0.41
N ASP A 54 10.13 -13.35 -1.29
CA ASP A 54 10.35 -13.38 -2.73
C ASP A 54 11.37 -12.30 -3.14
N THR A 55 12.27 -12.68 -4.05
CA THR A 55 13.19 -11.72 -4.64
C THR A 55 12.48 -10.78 -5.62
N LEU A 56 12.94 -9.54 -5.64
CA LEU A 56 12.39 -8.46 -6.47
C LEU A 56 13.18 -8.26 -7.75
N GLU A 57 12.46 -7.86 -8.81
CA GLU A 57 13.06 -7.46 -10.07
C GLU A 57 13.87 -6.17 -9.91
N GLY A 58 14.97 -6.08 -10.66
CA GLY A 58 15.77 -4.86 -10.69
C GLY A 58 15.09 -3.76 -11.49
N TYR A 59 15.27 -2.51 -11.06
CA TYR A 59 14.80 -1.33 -11.76
C TYR A 59 15.76 -0.15 -11.54
N SER A 60 16.12 0.54 -12.62
CA SER A 60 16.88 1.78 -12.57
C SER A 60 16.07 2.91 -13.20
N ALA A 61 15.75 3.91 -12.37
CA ALA A 61 14.90 5.02 -12.78
C ALA A 61 15.60 5.99 -13.75
N HIS A 62 16.94 6.04 -13.72
CA HIS A 62 17.75 7.04 -14.41
C HIS A 62 17.28 8.48 -14.12
N LEU A 63 16.89 8.74 -12.87
CA LEU A 63 16.42 10.05 -12.41
C LEU A 63 17.43 10.68 -11.43
N SER A 64 17.67 11.97 -11.63
CA SER A 64 18.52 12.80 -10.77
C SER A 64 17.69 13.92 -10.14
N SER A 65 17.87 14.12 -8.83
CA SER A 65 17.30 15.27 -8.12
C SER A 65 18.23 16.47 -8.32
N LEU A 66 17.74 17.48 -9.04
CA LEU A 66 18.48 18.73 -9.26
C LEU A 66 18.76 19.50 -7.96
N ILE A 67 17.93 19.30 -6.94
CA ILE A 67 18.03 20.00 -5.65
C ILE A 67 19.21 19.46 -4.84
N SER A 68 19.33 18.13 -4.75
CA SER A 68 20.37 17.48 -3.95
C SER A 68 21.61 17.11 -4.75
N GLY A 69 21.53 17.13 -6.09
CA GLY A 69 22.56 16.59 -6.99
C GLY A 69 22.68 15.06 -6.93
N LYS A 70 21.81 14.39 -6.16
CA LYS A 70 21.81 12.93 -5.98
C LYS A 70 20.76 12.26 -6.86
N ASN A 71 21.01 11.00 -7.19
CA ASN A 71 20.07 10.18 -7.97
C ASN A 71 19.07 9.49 -7.05
N TYR A 72 17.91 9.11 -7.60
CA TYR A 72 17.09 8.07 -6.99
C TYR A 72 17.87 6.76 -7.07
N ALA A 73 17.98 6.03 -5.96
CA ALA A 73 18.72 4.78 -5.96
C ALA A 73 18.08 3.76 -6.92
N SER A 74 18.95 3.02 -7.61
CA SER A 74 18.53 1.90 -8.44
C SER A 74 18.45 0.63 -7.59
N ARG A 75 17.47 -0.22 -7.88
CA ARG A 75 17.34 -1.52 -7.24
C ARG A 75 17.96 -2.59 -8.16
N PRO A 76 19.04 -3.29 -7.77
CA PRO A 76 19.49 -4.46 -8.51
C PRO A 76 18.51 -5.64 -8.34
N ALA A 77 18.51 -6.58 -9.28
CA ALA A 77 17.68 -7.77 -9.20
C ALA A 77 18.16 -8.71 -8.09
N GLY A 78 17.24 -9.51 -7.53
CA GLY A 78 17.58 -10.55 -6.56
C GLY A 78 17.59 -10.10 -5.09
N MET A 79 17.16 -8.85 -4.82
CA MET A 79 17.02 -8.36 -3.45
C MET A 79 15.68 -8.78 -2.85
N THR A 80 15.66 -9.06 -1.55
CA THR A 80 14.45 -9.34 -0.76
C THR A 80 14.19 -8.21 0.21
N LEU A 81 12.95 -8.10 0.68
CA LEU A 81 12.59 -7.11 1.70
C LEU A 81 13.45 -7.32 2.96
N ARG A 82 13.87 -6.22 3.60
CA ARG A 82 14.69 -6.23 4.82
C ARG A 82 14.13 -5.24 5.82
N ASP A 83 14.42 -5.51 7.08
CA ASP A 83 14.05 -4.64 8.19
C ASP A 83 14.66 -3.25 8.00
N VAL A 84 13.88 -2.23 8.32
CA VAL A 84 14.33 -0.85 8.41
C VAL A 84 14.29 -0.42 9.87
N LYS A 85 15.04 0.62 10.24
CA LYS A 85 15.19 1.04 11.64
C LYS A 85 13.86 1.21 12.39
N GLU A 86 12.82 1.66 11.69
CA GLU A 86 11.52 1.94 12.28
C GLU A 86 10.56 0.73 12.31
N VAL A 87 10.72 -0.24 11.41
CA VAL A 87 9.75 -1.33 11.20
C VAL A 87 10.44 -2.58 10.66
N ASP A 88 10.08 -3.73 11.23
CA ASP A 88 10.56 -5.04 10.81
C ASP A 88 9.62 -5.64 9.74
N VAL A 89 10.14 -6.49 8.87
CA VAL A 89 9.32 -7.25 7.89
C VAL A 89 8.26 -8.08 8.63
N GLN A 90 8.57 -8.55 9.84
CA GLN A 90 7.62 -9.28 10.68
C GLN A 90 6.43 -8.42 11.13
N ASP A 91 6.60 -7.10 11.31
CA ASP A 91 5.48 -6.21 11.61
C ASP A 91 4.51 -6.10 10.44
N MET A 92 5.04 -6.03 9.21
CA MET A 92 4.24 -6.04 7.99
C MET A 92 3.39 -7.30 7.89
N GLU A 93 3.96 -8.46 8.21
CA GLU A 93 3.22 -9.73 8.26
C GLU A 93 2.14 -9.71 9.34
N ARG A 94 2.47 -9.26 10.56
CA ARG A 94 1.50 -9.12 11.65
C ARG A 94 0.33 -8.24 11.26
N TRP A 95 0.57 -7.10 10.62
CA TRP A 95 -0.47 -6.20 10.15
C TRP A 95 -1.35 -6.84 9.07
N ARG A 96 -0.74 -7.52 8.08
CA ARG A 96 -1.48 -8.32 7.09
C ARG A 96 -2.43 -9.31 7.75
N GLU A 97 -1.92 -10.14 8.66
CA GLU A 97 -2.73 -11.18 9.33
C GLU A 97 -3.88 -10.57 10.14
N ARG A 98 -3.64 -9.45 10.85
CA ARG A 98 -4.70 -8.75 11.60
C ARG A 98 -5.77 -8.17 10.69
N ILE A 99 -5.40 -7.60 9.56
CA ILE A 99 -6.34 -7.04 8.59
C ILE A 99 -7.18 -8.15 7.96
N LEU A 100 -6.55 -9.25 7.53
CA LEU A 100 -7.26 -10.41 6.98
C LEU A 100 -8.21 -11.04 8.02
N SER A 101 -7.76 -11.16 9.27
CA SER A 101 -8.60 -11.64 10.37
C SER A 101 -9.84 -10.76 10.56
N ALA A 102 -9.67 -9.42 10.59
CA ALA A 102 -10.77 -8.47 10.71
C ALA A 102 -11.76 -8.54 9.53
N ILE A 103 -11.25 -8.76 8.31
CA ILE A 103 -12.09 -8.99 7.13
C ILE A 103 -12.89 -10.28 7.31
N HIS A 104 -12.27 -11.38 7.75
CA HIS A 104 -12.92 -12.67 7.90
C HIS A 104 -13.92 -12.73 9.06
N THR A 105 -13.69 -12.00 10.15
CA THR A 105 -14.67 -11.85 11.23
C THR A 105 -15.77 -10.85 10.87
N GLY A 106 -15.53 -9.96 9.91
CA GLY A 106 -16.48 -8.91 9.51
C GLY A 106 -16.51 -7.72 10.47
N GLN A 107 -15.46 -7.56 11.28
CA GLN A 107 -15.38 -6.49 12.26
C GLN A 107 -13.93 -6.07 12.54
N VAL A 108 -13.72 -4.77 12.76
CA VAL A 108 -12.45 -4.18 13.17
C VAL A 108 -12.53 -3.71 14.62
N ILE A 109 -11.40 -3.62 15.29
CA ILE A 109 -11.32 -3.21 16.71
C ILE A 109 -10.70 -1.81 16.77
N ASP A 110 -11.40 -0.85 17.37
CA ASP A 110 -10.90 0.51 17.57
C ASP A 110 -9.82 0.59 18.67
N GLN A 111 -9.32 1.79 18.96
CA GLN A 111 -8.30 2.00 20.01
C GLN A 111 -8.80 1.71 21.43
N ASN A 112 -10.12 1.73 21.66
CA ASN A 112 -10.75 1.48 22.95
C ASN A 112 -11.17 0.02 23.13
N GLY A 113 -10.96 -0.84 22.13
CA GLY A 113 -11.40 -2.24 22.14
C GLY A 113 -12.85 -2.45 21.67
N VAL A 114 -13.49 -1.42 21.10
CA VAL A 114 -14.84 -1.51 20.55
C VAL A 114 -14.79 -2.14 19.16
N GLU A 115 -15.65 -3.13 18.95
CA GLU A 115 -15.82 -3.79 17.65
C GLU A 115 -16.73 -2.94 16.74
N ILE A 116 -16.21 -2.59 15.57
CA ILE A 116 -16.90 -1.85 14.51
C ILE A 116 -17.14 -2.82 13.36
N SER A 117 -18.41 -3.05 13.01
CA SER A 117 -18.77 -3.94 11.91
C SER A 117 -18.35 -3.36 10.55
N LEU A 118 -17.83 -4.23 9.67
CA LEU A 118 -17.54 -3.91 8.28
C LEU A 118 -18.81 -4.08 7.43
N ASP A 119 -19.71 -3.11 7.54
CA ASP A 119 -20.97 -3.06 6.79
C ASP A 119 -20.77 -2.79 5.28
N GLU A 120 -21.80 -3.02 4.45
CA GLU A 120 -21.74 -2.88 2.99
C GLU A 120 -21.46 -1.45 2.51
N GLU A 121 -21.79 -0.45 3.33
CA GLU A 121 -21.74 0.98 2.96
C GLU A 121 -20.40 1.61 3.30
N ARG A 122 -19.85 1.30 4.48
CA ARG A 122 -18.66 1.95 5.05
C ARG A 122 -17.47 1.00 5.20
N GLY A 123 -17.67 -0.31 5.06
CA GLY A 123 -16.61 -1.29 5.25
C GLY A 123 -15.38 -1.06 4.37
N LEU A 124 -15.56 -0.67 3.10
CA LEU A 124 -14.44 -0.30 2.23
C LEU A 124 -13.71 0.97 2.68
N ASP A 125 -14.46 1.97 3.15
CA ASP A 125 -13.86 3.23 3.57
C ASP A 125 -13.01 3.03 4.84
N ILE A 126 -13.52 2.24 5.79
CA ILE A 126 -12.80 1.81 6.99
C ILE A 126 -11.55 1.02 6.61
N LEU A 127 -11.68 0.00 5.74
CA LEU A 127 -10.53 -0.80 5.29
C LEU A 127 -9.49 0.05 4.54
N GLY A 128 -9.93 0.98 3.70
CA GLY A 128 -9.05 1.91 3.00
C GLY A 128 -8.28 2.80 3.96
N ALA A 129 -8.97 3.34 4.97
CA ALA A 129 -8.35 4.14 6.02
C ALA A 129 -7.34 3.33 6.84
N LEU A 130 -7.58 2.04 7.09
CA LEU A 130 -6.67 1.12 7.79
C LEU A 130 -5.44 0.74 6.95
N ILE A 131 -5.64 0.34 5.69
CA ILE A 131 -4.60 -0.21 4.80
C ILE A 131 -3.65 0.87 4.28
N GLU A 132 -4.18 2.01 3.77
CA GLU A 132 -3.38 3.22 3.50
C GLU A 132 -2.68 3.65 4.79
N SER A 133 -3.44 3.53 5.89
CA SER A 133 -3.27 4.11 7.21
C SER A 133 -3.31 5.63 7.25
N SER A 134 -4.42 6.17 6.77
CA SER A 134 -4.71 7.59 6.97
C SER A 134 -4.93 7.94 8.43
N TYR A 135 -4.94 9.23 8.77
CA TYR A 135 -5.30 9.73 10.10
C TYR A 135 -6.60 9.11 10.65
N GLU A 136 -7.55 8.78 9.78
CA GLU A 136 -8.86 8.22 10.10
C GLU A 136 -8.83 6.69 10.37
N SER A 137 -7.65 6.05 10.34
CA SER A 137 -7.51 4.64 10.74
C SER A 137 -8.00 4.43 12.17
N VAL A 138 -8.97 3.52 12.34
CA VAL A 138 -9.62 3.28 13.64
C VAL A 138 -8.67 2.78 14.72
N ASN A 139 -7.57 2.11 14.35
CA ASN A 139 -6.55 1.65 15.28
C ASN A 139 -5.18 1.44 14.59
N LYS A 140 -4.43 2.53 14.42
CA LYS A 140 -3.07 2.50 13.83
C LYS A 140 -2.08 1.64 14.59
N GLY A 141 -2.17 1.59 15.92
CA GLY A 141 -1.24 0.78 16.73
C GLY A 141 -1.42 -0.71 16.50
N PHE A 142 -2.65 -1.15 16.23
CA PHE A 142 -2.97 -2.56 16.00
C PHE A 142 -2.84 -2.97 14.54
N TYR A 143 -3.45 -2.22 13.61
CA TYR A 143 -3.46 -2.55 12.18
C TYR A 143 -2.25 -2.01 11.41
N GLY A 144 -1.48 -1.10 12.02
CA GLY A 144 -0.26 -0.56 11.44
C GLY A 144 -0.48 0.35 10.25
N THR A 145 0.58 0.48 9.44
CA THR A 145 0.59 1.32 8.24
C THR A 145 1.13 0.54 7.03
N LEU A 146 0.41 -0.54 6.68
CA LEU A 146 0.86 -1.57 5.75
C LEU A 146 1.25 -1.01 4.39
N HIS A 147 0.34 -0.32 3.68
CA HIS A 147 0.61 0.23 2.35
C HIS A 147 1.85 1.13 2.34
N ASN A 148 1.90 2.11 3.25
CA ASN A 148 2.95 3.13 3.29
C ASN A 148 4.32 2.53 3.66
N TRP A 149 4.39 1.59 4.59
CA TRP A 149 5.67 0.95 4.93
C TRP A 149 6.21 0.08 3.81
N GLY A 150 5.35 -0.57 3.02
CA GLY A 150 5.84 -1.31 1.85
C GLY A 150 6.50 -0.39 0.83
N HIS A 151 5.95 0.80 0.58
CA HIS A 151 6.63 1.82 -0.23
C HIS A 151 8.02 2.16 0.32
N VAL A 152 8.10 2.47 1.62
CA VAL A 152 9.36 2.87 2.27
C VAL A 152 10.39 1.72 2.26
N MET A 153 9.98 0.50 2.60
CA MET A 153 10.87 -0.66 2.62
C MET A 153 11.39 -1.00 1.22
N ILE A 154 10.53 -1.00 0.20
CA ILE A 154 10.95 -1.25 -1.18
C ILE A 154 11.89 -0.14 -1.68
N ALA A 155 11.62 1.12 -1.34
CA ALA A 155 12.45 2.25 -1.75
C ALA A 155 13.84 2.24 -1.08
N LYS A 156 13.91 1.83 0.19
CA LYS A 156 15.15 1.76 0.98
C LYS A 156 15.88 0.41 0.88
N MET A 157 15.39 -0.54 0.09
CA MET A 157 15.92 -1.90 0.10
C MET A 157 17.42 -2.02 -0.26
N HIS A 158 17.97 -1.05 -1.00
CA HIS A 158 19.40 -0.95 -1.32
C HIS A 158 20.27 -0.54 -0.13
N ASP A 159 19.73 0.23 0.84
CA ASP A 159 20.41 0.74 2.03
C ASP A 159 19.43 0.78 3.23
N PRO A 160 18.98 -0.40 3.72
CA PRO A 160 17.88 -0.48 4.68
C PRO A 160 18.20 0.13 6.05
N ASP A 161 19.48 0.14 6.43
CA ASP A 161 19.95 0.72 7.69
C ASP A 161 20.60 2.10 7.53
N GLY A 162 20.60 2.64 6.31
CA GLY A 162 21.07 4.00 6.00
C GLY A 162 22.58 4.19 6.14
N ARG A 163 23.37 3.12 6.22
CA ARG A 163 24.83 3.19 6.40
C ARG A 163 25.53 3.81 5.20
N PHE A 164 24.98 3.62 4.00
CA PHE A 164 25.53 4.14 2.75
C PHE A 164 25.07 5.58 2.48
N LYS A 165 24.08 6.08 3.21
CA LYS A 165 23.52 7.44 3.08
C LYS A 165 23.03 7.71 1.65
N GLU A 166 22.54 6.66 1.00
CA GLU A 166 21.94 6.72 -0.31
C GLU A 166 20.52 7.28 -0.23
N ASN A 167 20.08 7.88 -1.34
CA ASN A 167 18.70 8.37 -1.43
C ASN A 167 17.77 7.19 -1.68
N PRO A 168 16.52 7.23 -1.19
CA PRO A 168 15.54 6.21 -1.50
C PRO A 168 15.31 6.07 -3.02
N GLY A 169 14.87 4.89 -3.44
CA GLY A 169 14.38 4.64 -4.79
C GLY A 169 13.06 5.36 -5.08
N VAL A 170 12.59 5.25 -6.33
CA VAL A 170 11.37 5.95 -6.80
C VAL A 170 10.08 5.57 -6.07
N MET A 171 10.05 4.44 -5.36
CA MET A 171 8.90 4.03 -4.58
C MET A 171 8.58 4.96 -3.39
N ASP A 172 9.52 5.82 -2.98
CA ASP A 172 9.32 6.76 -1.86
C ASP A 172 8.50 8.01 -2.24
N ASP A 173 8.36 8.29 -3.55
CA ASP A 173 7.72 9.51 -4.04
C ASP A 173 6.55 9.17 -4.98
N THR A 174 5.35 9.65 -4.62
CA THR A 174 4.11 9.50 -5.40
C THR A 174 4.22 9.99 -6.86
N SER A 175 5.10 10.94 -7.15
CA SER A 175 5.32 11.45 -8.51
C SER A 175 6.19 10.53 -9.38
N THR A 176 6.91 9.58 -8.77
CA THR A 176 7.87 8.69 -9.46
C THR A 176 7.57 7.20 -9.28
N ALA A 177 6.80 6.81 -8.25
CA ALA A 177 6.57 5.40 -7.89
C ALA A 177 5.96 4.57 -9.02
N LEU A 178 5.05 5.14 -9.82
CA LEU A 178 4.39 4.47 -10.96
C LEU A 178 5.35 4.01 -12.06
N ARG A 179 6.58 4.52 -12.08
CA ARG A 179 7.60 4.16 -13.07
C ARG A 179 8.23 2.79 -12.79
N ASP A 180 8.21 2.35 -11.53
CA ASP A 180 8.79 1.10 -11.10
C ASP A 180 7.79 -0.05 -11.23
N PRO A 181 8.10 -1.15 -11.96
CA PRO A 181 7.19 -2.28 -12.11
C PRO A 181 6.72 -2.90 -10.78
N ILE A 182 7.51 -2.81 -9.71
CA ILE A 182 7.13 -3.34 -8.39
C ILE A 182 5.91 -2.63 -7.81
N PHE A 183 5.65 -1.38 -8.21
CA PHE A 183 4.45 -0.65 -7.82
C PHE A 183 3.20 -1.49 -8.08
N TYR A 184 3.08 -2.03 -9.29
CA TYR A 184 1.87 -2.76 -9.70
C TYR A 184 1.74 -4.11 -8.99
N ARG A 185 2.85 -4.81 -8.71
CA ARG A 185 2.82 -6.07 -7.95
C ARG A 185 2.41 -5.84 -6.49
N TYR A 186 2.95 -4.79 -5.88
CA TYR A 186 2.60 -4.40 -4.52
C TYR A 186 1.13 -3.98 -4.40
N HIS A 187 0.68 -3.12 -5.31
CA HIS A 187 -0.70 -2.63 -5.30
C HIS A 187 -1.73 -3.68 -5.69
N ARG A 188 -1.37 -4.69 -6.49
CA ARG A 188 -2.28 -5.83 -6.63
C ARG A 188 -2.40 -6.61 -5.35
N TRP A 189 -1.30 -6.84 -4.63
CA TRP A 189 -1.41 -7.54 -3.35
C TRP A 189 -2.32 -6.75 -2.38
N MET A 190 -2.21 -5.42 -2.35
CA MET A 190 -3.18 -4.56 -1.64
C MET A 190 -4.62 -4.74 -2.15
N ASP A 191 -4.84 -4.69 -3.48
CA ASP A 191 -6.15 -4.91 -4.10
C ASP A 191 -6.74 -6.27 -3.71
N ASN A 192 -5.94 -7.33 -3.70
CA ASN A 192 -6.38 -8.66 -3.28
C ASN A 192 -6.95 -8.67 -1.85
N ILE A 193 -6.36 -7.90 -0.91
CA ILE A 193 -6.92 -7.76 0.44
C ILE A 193 -8.32 -7.13 0.40
N PHE A 194 -8.53 -6.12 -0.43
CA PHE A 194 -9.88 -5.55 -0.63
C PHE A 194 -10.83 -6.52 -1.34
N GLN A 195 -10.33 -7.34 -2.27
CA GLN A 195 -11.13 -8.37 -2.94
C GLN A 195 -11.60 -9.46 -1.96
N GLU A 196 -10.79 -9.82 -0.95
CA GLU A 196 -11.21 -10.74 0.13
C GLU A 196 -12.40 -10.18 0.93
N TYR A 197 -12.46 -8.85 1.12
CA TYR A 197 -13.64 -8.22 1.72
C TYR A 197 -14.83 -8.23 0.75
N LYS A 198 -14.62 -7.83 -0.51
CA LYS A 198 -15.68 -7.80 -1.54
C LYS A 198 -16.30 -9.18 -1.78
N SER A 199 -15.54 -10.26 -1.70
CA SER A 199 -16.03 -11.63 -1.91
C SER A 199 -17.04 -12.09 -0.86
N ARG A 200 -17.08 -11.43 0.30
CA ARG A 200 -18.04 -11.71 1.38
C ARG A 200 -19.37 -11.00 1.22
N LEU A 201 -19.43 -9.98 0.37
CA LEU A 201 -20.65 -9.21 0.16
C LEU A 201 -21.63 -10.01 -0.68
N PRO A 202 -22.95 -9.87 -0.46
CA PRO A 202 -23.94 -10.52 -1.30
C PRO A 202 -23.84 -9.99 -2.74
N ASN A 203 -24.10 -10.88 -3.71
CA ASN A 203 -24.20 -10.48 -5.10
C ASN A 203 -25.38 -9.52 -5.30
N TYR A 204 -25.21 -8.55 -6.20
CA TYR A 204 -26.30 -7.68 -6.60
C TYR A 204 -27.47 -8.49 -7.18
N THR A 205 -28.68 -8.20 -6.69
CA THR A 205 -29.92 -8.76 -7.23
C THR A 205 -30.45 -7.90 -8.37
N ARG A 206 -31.37 -8.46 -9.17
CA ARG A 206 -31.95 -7.79 -10.35
C ARG A 206 -33.02 -6.77 -9.99
#